data_AF-A0A484YAG1-F1
#
_entry.id   AF-A0A484YAG1-F1
#
_cell.length_a   1.000
_cell.length_b   1.000
_cell.length_c   1.000
_cell.angle_alpha   90.00
_cell.angle_beta   90.00
_cell.angle_gamma   90.00
#
_symmetry.space_group_name_H-M   'P 1'
#
loop_
_entity.id
_entity.type
_entity.pdbx_description
1 polymer ?
#
loop_
_entity_poly.entity_id
_entity_poly.type
_entity_poly.pdbx_seq_one_letter_code
_entity_poly.pdbx_strand_id
1 'polypeptide(L)'
;MAGRSSGLNPIHALYPANPESASPYSPSSRRWLNVIYIDVNAVEDFHLSEEAQAWWQLPTTQQTLQQARDADWVDYSTVTTLKMTALRMAWKGFAQRDDEQMTAFRQFVAEQGDSLFWQAAFDALHAQQVKEDEMRWGWPAWPEMYQNVDSPEVRQFCEEHRDDVDFYLWLQWLAYSQFCRLLGDKPGL
;
A
#
# COMPACT_ATOMS: atom_id res chain seq x y z
N MET A 1 30.74 -6.35 -18.20
CA MET A 1 29.49 -6.33 -18.98
C MET A 1 28.56 -5.33 -18.32
N ALA A 2 28.31 -4.18 -18.96
CA ALA A 2 27.41 -3.16 -18.42
C ALA A 2 25.97 -3.53 -18.78
N GLY A 3 25.22 -4.06 -17.81
CA GLY A 3 23.79 -4.36 -17.99
C GLY A 3 23.03 -3.05 -18.23
N ARG A 4 22.44 -2.91 -19.43
CA ARG A 4 21.73 -1.70 -19.89
C ARG A 4 20.23 -1.69 -19.57
N SER A 5 19.72 -2.75 -18.96
CA SER A 5 18.33 -2.84 -18.51
C SER A 5 18.21 -3.82 -17.35
N SER A 6 17.29 -3.52 -16.43
CA SER A 6 16.87 -4.42 -15.36
C SER A 6 15.45 -4.86 -15.66
N GLY A 7 15.25 -6.14 -15.99
CA GLY A 7 13.90 -6.69 -16.14
C GLY A 7 13.24 -6.81 -14.77
N LEU A 8 12.05 -6.22 -14.61
CA LEU A 8 11.24 -6.37 -13.40
C LEU A 8 10.18 -7.44 -13.61
N ASN A 9 9.90 -8.24 -12.58
CA ASN A 9 8.66 -8.99 -12.50
C ASN A 9 7.46 -8.03 -12.49
N PRO A 10 6.24 -8.46 -12.87
CA PRO A 10 5.08 -7.59 -12.85
C PRO A 10 4.88 -6.95 -11.47
N ILE A 11 4.92 -5.62 -11.41
CA ILE A 11 4.76 -4.83 -10.18
C ILE A 11 3.30 -4.42 -9.94
N HIS A 12 2.36 -5.19 -10.50
CA HIS A 12 0.92 -4.93 -10.42
C HIS A 12 0.40 -5.06 -8.97
N ALA A 13 -0.61 -4.26 -8.62
CA ALA A 13 -1.25 -4.30 -7.32
C ALA A 13 -1.75 -5.72 -6.99
N LEU A 14 -1.28 -6.23 -5.85
CA LEU A 14 -1.72 -7.51 -5.26
C LEU A 14 -2.70 -7.21 -4.12
N TYR A 15 -2.64 -7.98 -3.04
CA TYR A 15 -3.57 -7.89 -1.92
C TYR A 15 -2.81 -7.59 -0.62
N PRO A 16 -2.72 -6.32 -0.16
CA PRO A 16 -2.07 -5.99 1.10
C PRO A 16 -2.71 -6.71 2.29
N ALA A 17 -4.01 -6.96 2.22
CA ALA A 17 -4.79 -7.69 3.22
C ALA A 17 -4.63 -9.23 3.14
N ASN A 18 -4.07 -9.76 2.05
CA ASN A 18 -3.76 -11.17 1.90
C ASN A 18 -2.36 -11.35 1.27
N PRO A 19 -1.30 -11.04 2.04
CA PRO A 19 0.06 -10.89 1.51
C PRO A 19 0.66 -12.21 1.00
N GLU A 20 0.20 -13.35 1.50
CA GLU A 20 0.62 -14.68 1.03
C GLU A 20 0.11 -14.99 -0.38
N SER A 21 -0.90 -14.27 -0.88
CA SER A 21 -1.28 -14.28 -2.30
C SER A 21 -0.30 -13.45 -3.14
N ALA A 22 0.97 -13.83 -3.08
CA ALA A 22 2.11 -13.08 -3.60
C ALA A 22 2.39 -13.30 -5.10
N SER A 23 1.54 -14.05 -5.81
CA SER A 23 1.75 -14.34 -7.23
C SER A 23 1.61 -13.06 -8.08
N PRO A 24 2.68 -12.60 -8.76
CA PRO A 24 2.64 -11.40 -9.61
C PRO A 24 1.70 -11.54 -10.83
N TYR A 25 1.26 -12.77 -11.11
CA TYR A 25 0.42 -13.13 -12.25
C TYR A 25 -1.06 -13.24 -11.91
N SER A 26 -1.44 -13.06 -10.63
CA SER A 26 -2.83 -12.96 -10.17
C SER A 26 -3.10 -11.60 -9.52
N PRO A 27 -2.92 -10.48 -10.24
CA PRO A 27 -3.05 -9.15 -9.63
C PRO A 27 -4.50 -8.75 -9.38
N SER A 28 -4.71 -7.97 -8.32
CA SER A 28 -5.97 -7.24 -8.07
C SER A 28 -6.26 -6.24 -9.19
N SER A 29 -5.22 -5.55 -9.66
CA SER A 29 -5.31 -4.65 -10.80
C SER A 29 -4.00 -4.58 -11.56
N ARG A 30 -4.08 -4.62 -12.89
CA ARG A 30 -2.92 -4.37 -13.77
C ARG A 30 -2.59 -2.88 -13.93
N ARG A 31 -3.48 -1.98 -13.50
CA ARG A 31 -3.31 -0.53 -13.61
C ARG A 31 -2.53 0.06 -12.43
N TRP A 32 -2.60 -0.58 -11.27
CA TRP A 32 -2.06 -0.07 -10.01
C TRP A 32 -0.82 -0.84 -9.57
N LEU A 33 -0.07 -0.27 -8.64
CA LEU A 33 1.24 -0.78 -8.22
C LEU A 33 1.13 -1.61 -6.93
N ASN A 34 2.03 -2.58 -6.79
CA ASN A 34 2.18 -3.34 -5.55
C ASN A 34 2.87 -2.46 -4.49
N VAL A 35 2.09 -2.06 -3.49
CA VAL A 35 2.52 -1.19 -2.39
C VAL A 35 3.59 -1.82 -1.50
N ILE A 36 3.80 -3.14 -1.56
CA ILE A 36 4.88 -3.80 -0.83
C ILE A 36 6.26 -3.31 -1.27
N TYR A 37 6.40 -2.76 -2.49
CA TYR A 37 7.68 -2.25 -3.00
C TYR A 37 8.02 -0.85 -2.52
N ILE A 38 7.13 -0.17 -1.78
CA ILE A 38 7.42 1.14 -1.19
C ILE A 38 8.64 0.99 -0.28
N ASP A 39 9.67 1.78 -0.54
CA ASP A 39 10.78 1.98 0.38
C ASP A 39 10.34 2.94 1.47
N VAL A 40 10.00 2.38 2.63
CA VAL A 40 9.56 3.13 3.82
C VAL A 40 10.66 4.08 4.32
N ASN A 41 11.94 3.74 4.10
CA ASN A 41 13.05 4.60 4.51
C ASN A 41 13.12 5.89 3.69
N ALA A 42 12.53 5.92 2.50
CA ALA A 42 12.46 7.11 1.66
C ALA A 42 11.22 7.99 1.94
N VAL A 43 10.36 7.60 2.89
CA VAL A 43 9.17 8.35 3.29
C VAL A 43 9.53 9.34 4.39
N GLU A 44 9.43 10.64 4.11
CA GLU A 44 9.80 11.70 5.07
C GLU A 44 9.00 11.61 6.36
N ASP A 45 7.67 11.46 6.28
CA ASP A 45 6.79 11.41 7.44
C ASP A 45 7.01 10.20 8.35
N PHE A 46 7.66 9.14 7.86
CA PHE A 46 8.10 8.04 8.72
C PHE A 46 9.21 8.48 9.68
N HIS A 47 10.14 9.32 9.22
CA HIS A 47 11.22 9.87 10.04
C HIS A 47 10.75 10.99 10.97
N LEU A 48 9.75 11.77 10.54
CA LEU A 48 9.18 12.86 11.33
C LEU A 48 8.21 12.37 12.42
N SER A 49 7.64 11.18 12.28
CA SER A 49 6.68 10.64 13.24
C SER A 49 7.38 10.08 14.48
N GLU A 50 7.22 10.75 15.63
CA GLU A 50 7.72 10.28 16.93
C GLU A 50 7.19 8.89 17.27
N GLU A 51 5.91 8.63 16.98
CA GLU A 51 5.26 7.32 17.17
C GLU A 51 5.98 6.24 16.35
N ALA A 52 6.28 6.54 15.08
CA ALA A 52 6.98 5.60 14.19
C ALA A 52 8.42 5.35 14.63
N GLN A 53 9.13 6.40 15.06
CA GLN A 53 10.51 6.27 15.54
C GLN A 53 10.60 5.49 16.85
N ALA A 54 9.67 5.72 17.79
CA ALA A 54 9.58 4.94 19.01
C ALA A 54 9.29 3.46 18.71
N TRP A 55 8.32 3.18 17.81
CA TRP A 55 8.03 1.82 17.36
C TRP A 55 9.22 1.16 16.67
N TRP A 56 9.96 1.89 15.84
CA TRP A 56 11.13 1.39 15.13
C TRP A 56 12.27 0.99 16.08
N GLN A 57 12.44 1.72 17.19
CA GLN A 57 13.47 1.44 18.19
C GLN A 57 13.13 0.25 19.12
N LEU A 58 11.89 -0.27 19.08
CA LEU A 58 11.52 -1.41 19.92
C LEU A 58 12.38 -2.64 19.57
N PRO A 59 12.92 -3.36 20.58
CA PRO A 59 13.66 -4.58 20.35
C PRO A 59 12.86 -5.64 19.58
N THR A 60 11.55 -5.70 19.81
CA THR A 60 10.64 -6.59 19.08
C THR A 60 10.57 -6.24 17.61
N THR A 61 10.41 -4.96 17.25
CA THR A 61 10.40 -4.51 15.85
C THR A 61 11.72 -4.82 15.15
N GLN A 62 12.85 -4.52 15.80
CA GLN A 62 14.18 -4.80 15.24
C GLN A 62 14.43 -6.30 15.08
N GLN A 63 14.00 -7.12 16.04
CA GLN A 63 14.11 -8.57 15.95
C GLN A 63 13.28 -9.15 14.79
N THR A 64 12.02 -8.73 14.66
CA THR A 64 11.13 -9.15 13.56
C THR A 64 11.71 -8.74 12.21
N LEU A 65 12.24 -7.51 12.09
CA LEU A 65 12.92 -7.05 10.88
C LEU A 65 14.15 -7.92 10.56
N GLN A 66 14.98 -8.22 11.55
CA GLN A 66 16.18 -9.02 11.36
C GLN A 66 15.82 -10.43 10.89
N GLN A 67 14.82 -11.06 11.52
CA GLN A 67 14.31 -12.38 11.12
C GLN A 67 13.80 -12.39 9.67
N ALA A 68 13.00 -11.38 9.29
CA ALA A 68 12.49 -11.27 7.92
C ALA A 68 13.60 -11.03 6.89
N ARG A 69 14.72 -10.41 7.28
CA ARG A 69 15.89 -10.17 6.40
C ARG A 69 16.82 -11.38 6.30
N ASP A 70 16.94 -12.15 7.37
CA ASP A 70 17.83 -13.31 7.44
C ASP A 70 17.18 -14.58 6.87
N ALA A 71 15.87 -14.58 6.65
CA ALA A 71 15.15 -15.69 6.05
C ALA A 71 15.60 -15.92 4.60
N ASP A 72 15.82 -17.19 4.23
CA ASP A 72 16.12 -17.60 2.85
C ASP A 72 14.93 -17.39 1.89
N TRP A 73 13.73 -17.22 2.44
CA TRP A 73 12.47 -17.05 1.72
C TRP A 73 11.78 -15.76 2.17
N VAL A 74 11.13 -15.07 1.23
CA VAL A 74 10.41 -13.84 1.55
C VAL A 74 9.19 -14.17 2.40
N ASP A 75 9.20 -13.69 3.64
CA ASP A 75 8.04 -13.68 4.53
C ASP A 75 7.15 -12.48 4.19
N TYR A 76 6.20 -12.69 3.27
CA TYR A 76 5.31 -11.63 2.79
C TYR A 76 4.42 -11.08 3.89
N SER A 77 3.88 -11.94 4.76
CA SER A 77 3.06 -11.53 5.90
C SER A 77 3.81 -10.60 6.85
N THR A 78 5.02 -10.99 7.26
CA THR A 78 5.82 -10.19 8.20
C THR A 78 6.26 -8.87 7.57
N VAL A 79 6.75 -8.90 6.32
CA VAL A 79 7.18 -7.68 5.62
C VAL A 79 6.00 -6.72 5.40
N THR A 80 4.84 -7.24 5.01
CA THR A 80 3.64 -6.42 4.79
C THR A 80 3.17 -5.80 6.10
N THR A 81 3.12 -6.58 7.19
CA THR A 81 2.77 -6.08 8.52
C THR A 81 3.71 -4.94 8.95
N LEU A 82 5.03 -5.15 8.88
CA LEU A 82 6.01 -4.12 9.24
C LEU A 82 5.82 -2.83 8.43
N LYS A 83 5.66 -2.96 7.10
CA LYS A 83 5.49 -1.80 6.23
C LYS A 83 4.17 -1.08 6.46
N MET A 84 3.06 -1.82 6.56
CA MET A 84 1.74 -1.22 6.80
C MET A 84 1.68 -0.51 8.14
N THR A 85 2.25 -1.09 9.21
CA THR A 85 2.34 -0.44 10.52
C THR A 85 3.13 0.86 10.44
N ALA A 86 4.33 0.84 9.83
CA ALA A 86 5.16 2.02 9.65
C ALA A 86 4.47 3.13 8.82
N LEU A 87 3.90 2.75 7.67
CA LEU A 87 3.24 3.67 6.76
C LEU A 87 1.97 4.26 7.37
N ARG A 88 1.23 3.51 8.18
CA ARG A 88 0.04 4.05 8.86
C ARG A 88 0.40 5.10 9.91
N MET A 89 1.51 4.93 10.62
CA MET A 89 2.03 5.96 11.53
C MET A 89 2.56 7.19 10.78
N ALA A 90 3.18 7.00 9.62
CA ALA A 90 3.61 8.10 8.75
C ALA A 90 2.41 8.88 8.17
N TRP A 91 1.35 8.17 7.75
CA TRP A 91 0.13 8.78 7.23
C TRP A 91 -0.52 9.76 8.21
N LYS A 92 -0.53 9.46 9.51
CA LYS A 92 -1.07 10.37 10.54
C LYS A 92 -0.41 11.76 10.49
N GLY A 93 0.89 11.82 10.19
CA GLY A 93 1.62 13.07 9.99
C GLY A 93 1.34 13.69 8.62
N PHE A 94 1.45 12.87 7.55
CA PHE A 94 1.21 13.33 6.19
C PHE A 94 -0.18 13.95 5.99
N ALA A 95 -1.22 13.35 6.58
CA ALA A 95 -2.61 13.78 6.48
C ALA A 95 -2.85 15.20 7.03
N GLN A 96 -1.96 15.70 7.88
CA GLN A 96 -2.02 17.03 8.48
C GLN A 96 -1.24 18.09 7.70
N ARG A 97 -0.51 17.69 6.66
CA ARG A 97 0.30 18.61 5.84
C ARG A 97 -0.61 19.55 5.04
N ASP A 98 -0.18 20.80 4.95
CA ASP A 98 -0.76 21.83 4.08
C ASP A 98 0.36 22.47 3.25
N ASP A 99 1.02 21.64 2.44
CA ASP A 99 2.22 21.99 1.68
C ASP A 99 2.17 21.45 0.24
N GLU A 100 3.28 21.61 -0.48
CA GLU A 100 3.44 21.13 -1.85
C GLU A 100 3.28 19.60 -1.98
N GLN A 101 3.64 18.83 -0.94
CA GLN A 101 3.49 17.37 -0.95
C GLN A 101 2.02 16.96 -0.91
N MET A 102 1.24 17.56 0.00
CA MET A 102 -0.21 17.34 0.04
C MET A 102 -0.89 17.79 -1.26
N THR A 103 -0.44 18.91 -1.83
CA THR A 103 -0.95 19.42 -3.11
C THR A 103 -0.66 18.43 -4.25
N ALA A 104 0.57 17.92 -4.35
CA ALA A 104 0.95 16.94 -5.36
C ALA A 104 0.18 15.62 -5.21
N PHE A 105 -0.04 15.16 -3.98
CA PHE A 105 -0.86 13.98 -3.70
C PHE A 105 -2.31 14.18 -4.17
N ARG A 106 -2.96 15.29 -3.78
CA ARG A 106 -4.34 15.58 -4.20
C ARG A 106 -4.48 15.73 -5.72
N GLN A 107 -3.49 16.35 -6.36
CA GLN A 107 -3.44 16.47 -7.81
C GLN A 107 -3.37 15.08 -8.48
N PHE A 108 -2.49 14.20 -8.01
CA PHE A 108 -2.41 12.83 -8.50
C PHE A 108 -3.75 12.10 -8.35
N VAL A 109 -4.40 12.20 -7.18
CA VAL A 109 -5.71 11.57 -6.97
C VAL A 109 -6.76 12.09 -7.96
N ALA A 110 -6.81 13.40 -8.18
CA ALA A 110 -7.74 14.01 -9.12
C ALA A 110 -7.48 13.60 -10.59
N GLU A 111 -6.21 13.48 -10.99
CA GLU A 111 -5.82 13.08 -12.35
C GLU A 111 -6.12 11.60 -12.64
N GLN A 112 -5.98 10.73 -11.64
CA GLN A 112 -6.22 9.29 -11.79
C GLN A 112 -7.70 8.89 -11.71
N GLY A 113 -8.52 9.72 -11.04
CA GLY A 113 -9.97 9.60 -10.99
C GLY A 113 -10.50 8.29 -10.38
N ASP A 114 -11.71 7.90 -10.79
CA ASP A 114 -12.49 6.81 -10.19
C ASP A 114 -11.76 5.47 -10.13
N SER A 115 -10.89 5.19 -11.11
CA SER A 115 -10.14 3.94 -11.14
C SER A 115 -9.18 3.79 -9.96
N LEU A 116 -8.62 4.89 -9.46
CA LEU A 116 -7.72 4.89 -8.31
C LEU A 116 -8.54 4.82 -7.02
N PHE A 117 -9.63 5.58 -6.96
CA PHE A 117 -10.56 5.56 -5.85
C PHE A 117 -11.08 4.15 -5.57
N TRP A 118 -11.54 3.43 -6.59
CA TRP A 118 -12.03 2.07 -6.41
C TRP A 118 -10.96 1.05 -6.02
N GLN A 119 -9.71 1.25 -6.44
CA GLN A 119 -8.61 0.42 -5.96
C GLN A 119 -8.38 0.64 -4.46
N ALA A 120 -8.32 1.90 -4.03
CA ALA A 120 -8.13 2.23 -2.62
C ALA A 120 -9.32 1.77 -1.75
N ALA A 121 -10.55 1.95 -2.24
CA ALA A 121 -11.76 1.46 -1.58
C ALA A 121 -11.76 -0.07 -1.48
N PHE A 122 -11.35 -0.78 -2.53
CA PHE A 122 -11.21 -2.24 -2.51
C PHE A 122 -10.21 -2.69 -1.46
N ASP A 123 -9.01 -2.10 -1.42
CA ASP A 123 -7.97 -2.48 -0.45
C ASP A 123 -8.40 -2.14 1.00
N ALA A 124 -9.06 -0.99 1.20
CA ALA A 124 -9.62 -0.59 2.49
C ALA A 124 -10.68 -1.57 2.99
N LEU A 125 -11.63 -1.93 2.12
CA LEU A 125 -12.67 -2.89 2.44
C LEU A 125 -12.09 -4.27 2.68
N HIS A 126 -11.15 -4.72 1.84
CA HIS A 126 -10.49 -6.02 2.00
C HIS A 126 -9.79 -6.12 3.36
N ALA A 127 -9.10 -5.06 3.78
CA ALA A 127 -8.44 -5.00 5.08
C ALA A 127 -9.40 -5.10 6.28
N GLN A 128 -10.65 -4.67 6.14
CA GLN A 128 -11.67 -4.88 7.17
C GLN A 128 -12.26 -6.30 7.10
N GLN A 129 -12.49 -6.81 5.90
CA GLN A 129 -13.05 -8.15 5.69
C GLN A 129 -12.16 -9.25 6.27
N VAL A 130 -10.83 -9.16 6.09
CA VAL A 130 -9.90 -10.17 6.65
C VAL A 130 -9.79 -10.12 8.17
N LYS A 131 -10.12 -8.99 8.82
CA LYS A 131 -10.17 -8.89 10.29
C LYS A 131 -11.38 -9.63 10.86
N GLU A 132 -12.48 -9.67 10.11
CA GLU A 132 -13.66 -10.45 10.48
C GLU A 132 -13.45 -11.93 10.21
N ASP A 133 -12.85 -12.26 9.08
CA ASP A 133 -12.56 -13.64 8.68
C ASP A 133 -11.39 -13.67 7.69
N GLU A 134 -10.26 -14.25 8.12
CA GLU A 134 -9.04 -14.38 7.32
C GLU A 134 -9.25 -15.19 6.02
N MET A 135 -10.32 -16.00 5.94
CA MET A 135 -10.66 -16.74 4.73
C MET A 135 -11.31 -15.87 3.63
N ARG A 136 -11.60 -14.59 3.90
CA ARG A 136 -12.15 -13.64 2.90
C ARG A 136 -11.06 -13.16 1.94
N TRP A 137 -10.68 -14.04 1.02
CA TRP A 137 -9.60 -13.85 0.07
C TRP A 137 -9.85 -12.77 -1.00
N GLY A 138 -11.11 -12.37 -1.22
CA GLY A 138 -11.49 -11.32 -2.17
C GLY A 138 -13.01 -11.12 -2.23
N TRP A 139 -13.46 -10.21 -3.10
CA TRP A 139 -14.87 -9.83 -3.19
C TRP A 139 -15.88 -10.98 -3.34
N PRO A 140 -15.61 -12.11 -4.03
CA PRO A 140 -16.58 -13.21 -4.09
C PRO A 140 -16.82 -13.92 -2.75
N ALA A 141 -15.90 -13.75 -1.79
CA ALA A 141 -15.99 -14.30 -0.45
C ALA A 141 -16.55 -13.30 0.58
N TRP A 142 -16.84 -12.05 0.16
CA TRP A 142 -17.43 -11.05 1.04
C TRP A 142 -18.95 -11.21 1.13
N PRO A 143 -19.59 -10.65 2.17
CA PRO A 143 -21.04 -10.51 2.21
C PRO A 143 -21.61 -9.91 0.93
N GLU A 144 -22.78 -10.37 0.48
CA GLU A 144 -23.39 -9.97 -0.81
C GLU A 144 -23.52 -8.44 -0.97
N MET A 145 -23.78 -7.72 0.13
CA MET A 145 -23.87 -6.26 0.18
C MET A 145 -22.58 -5.54 -0.26
N TYR A 146 -21.43 -6.20 -0.18
CA TYR A 146 -20.12 -5.67 -0.55
C TYR A 146 -19.61 -6.19 -1.90
N GLN A 147 -20.34 -7.08 -2.57
CA GLN A 147 -19.94 -7.63 -3.86
C GLN A 147 -20.28 -6.69 -5.03
N ASN A 148 -21.27 -5.81 -4.85
CA ASN A 148 -21.64 -4.80 -5.82
C ASN A 148 -21.05 -3.44 -5.43
N VAL A 149 -20.16 -2.90 -6.27
CA VAL A 149 -19.50 -1.61 -6.06
C VAL A 149 -20.49 -0.43 -5.99
N ASP A 150 -21.64 -0.56 -6.65
CA ASP A 150 -22.68 0.47 -6.68
C ASP A 150 -23.68 0.36 -5.52
N SER A 151 -23.47 -0.57 -4.58
CA SER A 151 -24.37 -0.76 -3.46
C SER A 151 -24.33 0.44 -2.50
N PRO A 152 -25.45 0.76 -1.83
CA PRO A 152 -25.47 1.81 -0.82
C PRO A 152 -24.52 1.48 0.34
N GLU A 153 -24.32 0.21 0.67
CA GLU A 153 -23.43 -0.25 1.75
C GLU A 153 -21.96 -0.02 1.42
N VAL A 154 -21.53 -0.23 0.18
CA VAL A 154 -20.16 0.11 -0.26
C VAL A 154 -19.95 1.62 -0.22
N ARG A 155 -20.94 2.42 -0.65
CA ARG A 155 -20.86 3.88 -0.56
C ARG A 155 -20.76 4.35 0.89
N GLN A 156 -21.61 3.82 1.76
CA GLN A 156 -21.59 4.12 3.19
C GLN A 156 -20.24 3.74 3.81
N PHE A 157 -19.70 2.56 3.46
CA PHE A 157 -18.37 2.14 3.90
C PHE A 157 -17.30 3.15 3.49
N CYS A 158 -17.27 3.59 2.24
CA CYS A 158 -16.31 4.59 1.76
C CYS A 158 -16.43 5.93 2.48
N GLU A 159 -17.64 6.33 2.91
CA GLU A 159 -17.87 7.56 3.67
C GLU A 159 -17.40 7.43 5.13
N GLU A 160 -17.73 6.31 5.79
CA GLU A 160 -17.37 6.04 7.18
C GLU A 160 -15.86 5.76 7.34
N HIS A 161 -15.26 5.10 6.36
CA HIS A 161 -13.85 4.70 6.33
C HIS A 161 -13.01 5.59 5.42
N ARG A 162 -13.37 6.86 5.28
CA ARG A 162 -12.68 7.79 4.38
C ARG A 162 -11.17 7.88 4.64
N ASP A 163 -10.74 7.90 5.90
CA ASP A 163 -9.30 7.90 6.24
C ASP A 163 -8.59 6.61 5.77
N ASP A 164 -9.25 5.46 5.84
CA ASP A 164 -8.71 4.21 5.31
C ASP A 164 -8.55 4.29 3.79
N VAL A 165 -9.56 4.80 3.08
CA VAL A 165 -9.50 4.98 1.63
C VAL A 165 -8.38 5.96 1.26
N ASP A 166 -8.29 7.11 1.93
CA ASP A 166 -7.25 8.12 1.69
C ASP A 166 -5.85 7.57 1.97
N PHE A 167 -5.69 6.70 2.98
CA PHE A 167 -4.44 5.99 3.22
C PHE A 167 -4.03 5.11 2.04
N TYR A 168 -4.93 4.29 1.48
CA TYR A 168 -4.59 3.46 0.32
C TYR A 168 -4.36 4.27 -0.96
N LEU A 169 -5.05 5.41 -1.14
CA LEU A 169 -4.75 6.38 -2.19
C LEU A 169 -3.31 6.89 -2.06
N TRP A 170 -2.90 7.25 -0.84
CA TRP A 170 -1.57 7.73 -0.54
C TRP A 170 -0.49 6.66 -0.80
N LEU A 171 -0.77 5.40 -0.47
CA LEU A 171 0.15 4.30 -0.79
C LEU A 171 0.39 4.16 -2.30
N GLN A 172 -0.65 4.29 -3.13
CA GLN A 172 -0.50 4.27 -4.59
C GLN A 172 0.30 5.47 -5.10
N TRP A 173 0.09 6.66 -4.51
CA TRP A 173 0.89 7.84 -4.83
C TRP A 173 2.37 7.69 -4.45
N LEU A 174 2.68 7.12 -3.29
CA LEU A 174 4.05 6.82 -2.87
C LEU A 174 4.72 5.82 -3.82
N ALA A 175 4.03 4.72 -4.14
CA ALA A 175 4.53 3.70 -5.06
C ALA A 175 4.81 4.31 -6.45
N TYR A 176 3.88 5.11 -6.96
CA TYR A 176 4.04 5.83 -8.22
C TYR A 176 5.24 6.79 -8.18
N SER A 177 5.32 7.63 -7.14
CA SER A 177 6.37 8.64 -7.00
C SER A 177 7.76 8.04 -6.90
N GLN A 178 7.92 6.95 -6.13
CA GLN A 178 9.18 6.24 -6.02
C GLN A 178 9.55 5.54 -7.34
N PHE A 179 8.58 4.93 -8.03
CA PHE A 179 8.81 4.31 -9.32
C PHE A 179 9.23 5.33 -10.39
N CYS A 180 8.55 6.49 -10.48
CA CYS A 180 8.91 7.57 -11.38
C CYS A 180 10.33 8.11 -11.12
N ARG A 181 10.74 8.24 -9.84
CA ARG A 181 12.10 8.64 -9.47
C ARG A 181 13.14 7.66 -10.00
N LEU A 182 12.88 6.35 -9.87
CA LEU A 182 13.76 5.30 -10.40
C LEU A 182 13.89 5.35 -11.94
N LEU A 183 12.81 5.70 -12.65
CA LEU A 183 12.81 5.85 -14.12
C LEU A 183 13.53 7.14 -14.58
N GLY A 184 13.37 8.24 -13.85
CA GLY A 184 14.04 9.52 -14.13
C GLY A 184 15.56 9.43 -14.03
N ASP A 185 16.07 8.60 -13.11
CA ASP A 185 17.51 8.34 -12.94
C ASP A 185 18.07 7.27 -13.89
N LYS A 186 17.21 6.52 -14.60
CA LYS A 186 17.60 5.44 -15.51
C LYS A 186 16.75 5.44 -16.79
N PRO A 187 17.18 6.09 -17.87
CA PRO A 187 16.54 5.94 -19.17
C PRO A 187 16.79 4.50 -19.69
N GLY A 188 15.86 3.57 -19.45
CA GLY A 188 15.96 2.18 -19.94
C GLY A 188 15.12 1.11 -19.22
N LEU A 189 14.17 1.51 -18.38
CA LEU A 189 13.13 0.64 -17.81
C LEU A 189 11.81 0.85 -18.57
#